data_AF-A0A931UDX2-F1
#
_entry.id   AF-A0A931UDX2-F1
#
_cell.length_a   1.000
_cell.length_b   1.000
_cell.length_c   1.000
_cell.angle_alpha   90.00
_cell.angle_beta   90.00
_cell.angle_gamma   90.00
#
_symmetry.space_group_name_H-M   'P 1'
#
loop_
_entity.id
_entity.type
_entity.pdbx_description
1 polymer ?
#
loop_
_entity_poly.entity_id
_entity_poly.type
_entity_poly.pdbx_seq_one_letter_code
_entity_poly.pdbx_strand_id
1 'polypeptide(L)'
;AFVGSLLQAELESGTLKIGLGILLVILGAVEFLPPRFSWSLPKRLDPIGGFLSGLLGGVLGNQGAVRSAYLLNYSLSKEAFVATATVIACLIDATRIPIYLLSYYNEIATAWPYLIATILSAFLGTLIGKWLLDIVTLGAFRRVVAGSVVIVGIAMAMALI
;
A
#
# COMPACT_ATOMS: atom_id res chain seq x y z
N ALA A 1 -2.26 -3.58 11.39
CA ALA A 1 -3.26 -3.89 10.33
C ALA A 1 -4.61 -4.21 10.94
N PHE A 2 -4.72 -5.30 11.71
CA PHE A 2 -5.97 -5.71 12.38
C PHE A 2 -6.62 -4.60 13.23
N VAL A 3 -5.86 -3.98 14.15
CA VAL A 3 -6.37 -2.86 14.96
C VAL A 3 -6.80 -1.68 14.10
N GLY A 4 -6.05 -1.37 13.04
CA GLY A 4 -6.38 -0.29 12.13
C GLY A 4 -7.67 -0.56 11.33
N SER A 5 -7.90 -1.79 10.88
CA SER A 5 -9.15 -2.14 10.18
C SER A 5 -10.36 -2.13 11.09
N LEU A 6 -10.21 -2.41 12.39
CA LEU A 6 -11.30 -2.25 13.36
C LEU A 6 -11.60 -0.77 13.60
N LEU A 7 -10.55 0.05 13.78
CA LEU A 7 -10.68 1.50 13.91
C LEU A 7 -11.26 2.15 12.65
N GLN A 8 -11.01 1.60 11.46
CA GLN A 8 -11.58 2.10 10.21
C GLN A 8 -13.11 2.12 10.23
N ALA A 9 -13.75 1.11 10.84
CA ALA A 9 -15.21 1.04 10.95
C ALA A 9 -15.81 2.13 11.85
N GLU A 10 -15.02 2.66 12.78
CA GLU A 10 -15.42 3.70 13.75
C GLU A 10 -14.97 5.12 13.33
N LEU A 11 -13.89 5.23 12.54
CA LEU A 11 -13.19 6.48 12.21
C LEU A 11 -13.43 6.97 10.78
N GLU A 12 -14.53 6.56 10.14
CA GLU A 12 -14.88 6.91 8.75
C GLU A 12 -15.19 8.42 8.59
N SER A 13 -14.19 9.26 8.79
CA SER A 13 -14.24 10.72 8.69
C SER A 13 -13.38 11.19 7.51
N GLY A 14 -13.94 12.05 6.65
CA GLY A 14 -13.23 12.59 5.48
C GLY A 14 -11.94 13.32 5.84
N THR A 15 -11.85 13.92 7.03
CA THR A 15 -10.67 14.64 7.51
C THR A 15 -9.45 13.73 7.68
N LEU A 16 -9.63 12.49 8.15
CA LEU A 16 -8.55 11.52 8.29
C LEU A 16 -7.98 11.11 6.93
N LYS A 17 -8.84 10.88 5.94
CA LYS A 17 -8.42 10.55 4.57
C LYS A 17 -7.59 11.66 3.94
N ILE A 18 -7.98 12.93 4.13
CA ILE A 18 -7.25 14.09 3.59
C ILE A 18 -5.85 14.20 4.20
N GLY A 19 -5.73 14.16 5.53
CA GLY A 19 -4.43 14.26 6.21
C GLY A 19 -3.47 13.15 5.80
N LEU A 20 -3.99 11.95 5.55
CA LEU A 20 -3.20 10.80 5.13
C LEU A 20 -2.87 10.82 3.63
N GLY A 21 -3.77 11.37 2.78
CA GLY A 21 -3.45 11.67 1.38
C GLY A 21 -2.27 12.64 1.28
N ILE A 22 -2.27 13.70 2.09
CA ILE A 22 -1.14 14.64 2.19
C ILE A 22 0.15 13.92 2.62
N LEU A 23 0.07 13.05 3.62
CA LEU A 23 1.23 12.25 4.06
C LEU A 23 1.79 11.38 2.92
N LEU A 24 0.94 10.70 2.16
CA LEU A 24 1.37 9.89 1.01
C LEU A 24 2.02 10.73 -0.09
N VAL A 25 1.47 11.92 -0.37
CA VAL A 25 2.09 12.87 -1.31
C VAL A 25 3.49 13.26 -0.85
N ILE A 26 3.65 13.61 0.44
CA ILE A 26 4.96 13.97 0.99
C ILE A 26 5.93 12.79 0.87
N LEU A 27 5.54 11.61 1.34
CA LEU A 27 6.42 10.43 1.34
C LEU A 27 6.80 9.99 -0.08
N GLY A 28 5.87 10.05 -1.04
CA GLY A 28 6.17 9.75 -2.44
C GLY A 28 6.99 10.84 -3.12
N ALA A 29 6.76 12.11 -2.81
CA ALA A 29 7.50 13.25 -3.37
C ALA A 29 8.98 13.25 -2.94
N VAL A 30 9.27 12.80 -1.71
CA VAL A 30 10.65 12.67 -1.19
C VAL A 30 11.52 11.80 -2.09
N GLU A 31 10.97 10.78 -2.74
CA GLU A 31 11.71 9.88 -3.64
C GLU A 31 12.14 10.57 -4.95
N PHE A 32 11.50 11.68 -5.33
CA PHE A 32 11.90 12.49 -6.50
C PHE A 32 13.00 13.51 -6.19
N LEU A 33 13.31 13.73 -4.91
CA LEU A 33 14.42 14.60 -4.53
C LEU A 33 15.77 13.91 -4.79
N PRO A 34 16.85 14.70 -4.99
CA PRO A 34 18.19 14.13 -5.18
C PRO A 34 18.59 13.24 -3.98
N PRO A 35 19.33 12.14 -4.20
CA PRO A 35 19.71 11.16 -3.17
C PRO A 35 20.59 11.72 -2.03
N ARG A 36 20.86 13.02 -2.01
CA ARG A 36 21.53 13.75 -0.93
C ARG A 36 20.69 13.82 0.36
N PHE A 37 19.41 13.47 0.30
CA PHE A 37 18.48 13.35 1.43
C PHE A 37 18.04 11.88 1.63
N SER A 38 18.97 10.94 1.77
CA SER A 38 18.60 9.57 2.16
C SER A 38 18.29 9.52 3.66
N TRP A 39 17.00 9.58 4.00
CA TRP A 39 16.51 9.30 5.34
C TRP A 39 16.51 7.80 5.55
N SER A 40 17.59 7.26 6.11
CA SER A 40 17.57 5.88 6.62
C SER A 40 17.02 5.89 8.04
N LEU A 41 15.92 5.18 8.27
CA LEU A 41 15.42 4.99 9.62
C LEU A 41 16.45 4.16 10.41
N PRO A 42 16.80 4.57 11.65
CA PRO A 42 17.61 3.76 12.54
C PRO A 42 16.96 2.38 12.72
N LYS A 43 17.74 1.29 12.63
CA LYS A 43 17.25 -0.09 12.79
C LYS A 43 16.43 -0.34 14.07
N ARG A 44 16.67 0.47 15.11
CA ARG A 44 15.92 0.43 16.39
C ARG A 44 14.47 0.89 16.25
N LEU A 45 14.16 1.70 15.24
CA LEU A 45 12.83 2.23 14.94
C LEU A 45 12.08 1.37 13.91
N ASP A 46 12.71 0.37 13.29
CA ASP A 46 12.06 -0.52 12.30
C ASP A 46 10.78 -1.20 12.84
N PRO A 47 10.73 -1.72 14.09
CA PRO A 47 9.49 -2.30 14.63
C PRO A 47 8.37 -1.27 14.78
N ILE A 48 8.73 -0.03 15.13
CA ILE A 48 7.78 1.08 15.29
C ILE A 48 7.28 1.53 13.91
N GLY A 49 8.18 1.64 12.93
CA GLY A 49 7.84 1.96 11.54
C GLY A 49 6.92 0.91 10.91
N GLY A 50 7.20 -0.37 11.12
CA GLY A 50 6.35 -1.48 10.69
C GLY A 50 4.97 -1.46 11.37
N PHE A 51 4.93 -1.19 12.67
CA PHE A 51 3.68 -1.05 13.42
C PHE A 51 2.84 0.12 12.90
N LEU A 52 3.43 1.30 12.75
CA LEU A 52 2.76 2.51 12.25
C LEU A 52 2.28 2.33 10.80
N SER A 53 3.12 1.76 9.94
CA SER A 53 2.75 1.45 8.55
C SER A 53 1.55 0.50 8.50
N GLY A 54 1.58 -0.57 9.31
CA GLY A 54 0.48 -1.52 9.40
C GLY A 54 -0.78 -0.93 10.06
N LEU A 55 -0.65 -0.02 11.02
CA LEU A 55 -1.78 0.66 11.66
C LEU A 55 -2.44 1.63 10.68
N LEU A 56 -1.66 2.52 10.07
CA LEU A 56 -2.12 3.50 9.09
C LEU A 56 -2.71 2.83 7.86
N GLY A 57 -2.03 1.83 7.27
CA GLY A 57 -2.60 1.04 6.19
C GLY A 57 -3.91 0.34 6.61
N GLY A 58 -3.96 -0.14 7.85
CA GLY A 58 -5.15 -0.69 8.49
C GLY A 58 -6.33 0.27 8.47
N VAL A 59 -6.14 1.49 8.99
CA VAL A 59 -7.16 2.55 9.08
C VAL A 59 -7.57 3.08 7.70
N LEU A 60 -6.65 3.10 6.75
CA LEU A 60 -6.84 3.73 5.45
C LEU A 60 -7.62 2.89 4.43
N GLY A 61 -7.72 1.58 4.65
CA GLY A 61 -8.17 0.64 3.62
C GLY A 61 -7.15 0.41 2.49
N ASN A 62 -6.31 1.40 2.15
CA ASN A 62 -5.34 1.36 1.04
C ASN A 62 -3.88 1.08 1.50
N GLN A 63 -3.64 -0.14 2.01
CA GLN A 63 -2.34 -0.53 2.59
C GLN A 63 -1.20 -0.52 1.56
N GLY A 64 -1.51 -0.69 0.27
CA GLY A 64 -0.52 -0.80 -0.80
C GLY A 64 0.36 0.43 -0.92
N ALA A 65 -0.24 1.62 -0.89
CA ALA A 65 0.49 2.89 -1.01
C ALA A 65 1.37 3.17 0.21
N VAL A 66 0.84 3.02 1.42
CA VAL A 66 1.58 3.25 2.69
C VAL A 66 2.78 2.30 2.80
N ARG A 67 2.57 1.01 2.50
CA ARG A 67 3.65 0.02 2.51
C ARG A 67 4.72 0.33 1.47
N SER A 68 4.32 0.71 0.27
CA SER A 68 5.26 1.03 -0.80
C SER A 68 6.10 2.25 -0.44
N ALA A 69 5.48 3.29 0.12
CA ALA A 69 6.18 4.45 0.66
C ALA A 69 7.17 4.07 1.77
N TYR A 70 6.79 3.16 2.67
CA TYR A 70 7.67 2.65 3.72
C TYR A 70 8.89 1.91 3.14
N LEU A 71 8.66 0.97 2.22
CA LEU A 71 9.72 0.15 1.61
C LEU A 71 10.68 0.95 0.73
N LEU A 72 10.25 2.10 0.16
CA LEU A 72 11.13 3.00 -0.59
C LEU A 72 12.25 3.57 0.28
N ASN A 73 12.08 3.69 1.60
CA ASN A 73 13.14 4.16 2.50
C ASN A 73 14.31 3.16 2.64
N TYR A 74 14.14 1.92 2.15
CA TYR A 74 15.19 0.92 2.18
C TYR A 74 15.90 0.83 0.81
N SER A 75 17.19 0.51 0.84
CA SER A 75 18.01 0.26 -0.35
C SER A 75 17.81 -1.17 -0.87
N LEU A 76 16.56 -1.52 -1.18
CA LEU A 76 16.20 -2.85 -1.70
C LEU A 76 16.37 -2.92 -3.22
N SER A 77 16.69 -4.12 -3.72
CA SER A 77 16.51 -4.42 -5.15
C SER A 77 15.02 -4.44 -5.50
N LYS A 78 14.69 -4.32 -6.79
CA LYS A 78 13.31 -4.35 -7.27
C LYS A 78 12.61 -5.67 -6.95
N GLU A 79 13.35 -6.79 -6.99
CA GLU A 79 12.88 -8.13 -6.64
C GLU A 79 12.66 -8.26 -5.13
N ALA A 80 13.61 -7.80 -4.31
CA ALA A 80 13.48 -7.84 -2.85
C ALA A 80 12.33 -6.95 -2.36
N PHE A 81 12.12 -5.79 -3.00
CA PHE A 81 10.98 -4.92 -2.73
C PHE A 81 9.66 -5.65 -3.00
N VAL A 82 9.49 -6.23 -4.20
CA VAL A 82 8.26 -6.94 -4.56
C VAL A 82 8.04 -8.15 -3.68
N ALA A 83 9.07 -8.95 -3.40
CA ALA A 83 8.95 -10.12 -2.52
C ALA A 83 8.53 -9.72 -1.10
N THR A 84 9.17 -8.70 -0.52
CA THR A 84 8.83 -8.22 0.83
C THR A 84 7.42 -7.64 0.87
N ALA A 85 7.05 -6.84 -0.14
CA ALA A 85 5.71 -6.29 -0.25
C ALA A 85 4.65 -7.40 -0.34
N THR A 86 4.90 -8.45 -1.13
CA THR A 86 3.98 -9.59 -1.28
C THR A 86 3.84 -10.38 0.02
N VAL A 87 4.93 -10.68 0.72
CA VAL A 87 4.86 -11.38 2.02
C VAL A 87 4.05 -10.58 3.03
N ILE A 88 4.28 -9.26 3.13
CA ILE A 88 3.49 -8.38 3.99
C ILE A 88 2.02 -8.39 3.57
N ALA A 89 1.71 -8.41 2.26
CA ALA A 89 0.34 -8.49 1.75
C ALA A 89 -0.36 -9.76 2.23
N CYS A 90 0.26 -10.92 2.02
CA CYS A 90 -0.30 -12.20 2.41
C CYS A 90 -0.57 -12.27 3.92
N LEU A 91 0.34 -11.75 4.76
CA LEU A 91 0.15 -11.71 6.21
C LEU A 91 -1.03 -10.83 6.62
N ILE A 92 -1.20 -9.67 5.96
CA ILE A 92 -2.34 -8.78 6.20
C ILE A 92 -3.63 -9.44 5.73
N ASP A 93 -3.65 -10.01 4.53
CA ASP A 93 -4.84 -10.61 3.92
C ASP A 93 -5.31 -11.83 4.72
N ALA A 94 -4.39 -12.61 5.27
CA ALA A 94 -4.70 -13.70 6.19
C ALA A 94 -5.50 -13.24 7.42
N THR A 95 -5.29 -11.98 7.87
CA THR A 95 -6.06 -11.40 8.98
C THR A 95 -7.35 -10.72 8.53
N ARG A 96 -7.42 -10.15 7.32
CA ARG A 96 -8.57 -9.37 6.84
C ARG A 96 -9.65 -10.21 6.18
N ILE A 97 -9.28 -11.19 5.36
CA ILE A 97 -10.23 -12.01 4.59
C ILE A 97 -11.28 -12.68 5.49
N PRO A 98 -10.91 -13.30 6.64
CA PRO A 98 -11.91 -13.90 7.53
C PRO A 98 -12.92 -12.87 8.06
N ILE A 99 -12.45 -11.67 8.43
CA ILE A 99 -13.30 -10.59 8.94
C ILE A 99 -14.26 -10.12 7.84
N TYR A 100 -13.76 -9.94 6.61
CA TYR A 100 -14.58 -9.50 5.49
C TYR A 100 -15.64 -10.53 5.11
N LEU A 101 -15.29 -11.82 5.11
CA LEU A 101 -16.25 -12.91 4.85
C LEU A 101 -17.37 -12.96 5.89
N LEU A 102 -17.04 -12.73 7.17
CA LEU A 102 -18.04 -12.74 8.26
C LEU A 102 -18.88 -11.47 8.30
N SER A 103 -18.28 -10.30 8.03
CA SER A 103 -18.94 -8.99 8.18
C SER A 103 -19.73 -8.58 6.94
N TYR A 104 -19.33 -9.02 5.74
CA TYR A 104 -19.89 -8.58 4.45
C TYR A 104 -20.33 -9.75 3.57
N TYR A 105 -20.80 -10.85 4.18
CA TYR A 105 -21.17 -12.07 3.47
C TYR A 105 -22.19 -11.82 2.34
N ASN A 106 -23.23 -11.04 2.61
CA ASN A 106 -24.33 -10.83 1.67
C ASN A 106 -23.90 -9.98 0.45
N GLU A 107 -23.07 -8.97 0.69
CA GLU A 107 -22.47 -8.10 -0.32
C GLU A 107 -21.53 -8.89 -1.23
N ILE A 108 -20.71 -9.77 -0.63
CA ILE A 108 -19.81 -10.67 -1.36
C ILE A 108 -20.63 -11.64 -2.23
N ALA A 109 -21.71 -12.21 -1.69
CA ALA A 109 -22.57 -13.14 -2.41
C ALA A 109 -23.28 -12.49 -3.61
N THR A 110 -23.61 -11.21 -3.53
CA THR A 110 -24.22 -10.46 -4.65
C THR A 110 -23.18 -9.95 -5.65
N ALA A 111 -21.97 -9.61 -5.21
CA ALA A 111 -20.90 -9.08 -6.05
C ALA A 111 -19.93 -10.14 -6.61
N TRP A 112 -20.24 -11.43 -6.49
CA TRP A 112 -19.34 -12.53 -6.89
C TRP A 112 -18.79 -12.44 -8.33
N PRO A 113 -19.51 -11.93 -9.36
CA PRO A 113 -18.94 -11.81 -10.70
C PRO A 113 -17.84 -10.75 -10.76
N TYR A 114 -18.00 -9.63 -10.03
CA TYR A 114 -17.00 -8.58 -9.93
C TYR A 114 -15.77 -9.05 -9.14
N LEU A 115 -15.96 -9.89 -8.13
CA LEU A 115 -14.86 -10.52 -7.39
C LEU A 115 -14.01 -11.41 -8.30
N ILE A 116 -14.64 -12.26 -9.12
CA ILE A 116 -13.89 -13.09 -10.08
C ILE A 116 -13.16 -12.20 -11.09
N ALA A 117 -13.83 -11.18 -11.64
CA ALA A 117 -13.21 -10.26 -12.59
C ALA A 117 -11.97 -9.57 -11.99
N THR A 118 -12.07 -9.05 -10.77
CA THR A 118 -10.95 -8.38 -10.08
C THR A 118 -9.81 -9.33 -9.75
N ILE A 119 -10.10 -10.58 -9.33
CA ILE A 119 -9.07 -11.61 -9.13
C ILE A 119 -8.33 -11.89 -10.45
N LEU A 120 -9.05 -12.12 -11.55
CA LEU A 120 -8.44 -12.38 -12.85
C LEU A 120 -7.61 -11.19 -13.33
N SER A 121 -8.12 -9.96 -13.16
CA SER A 121 -7.37 -8.74 -13.48
C SER A 121 -6.10 -8.61 -12.63
N ALA A 122 -6.15 -8.95 -11.34
CA ALA A 122 -4.97 -8.92 -10.48
C ALA A 122 -3.92 -9.97 -10.89
N PHE A 123 -4.35 -11.17 -11.26
CA PHE A 123 -3.46 -12.22 -11.79
C PHE A 123 -2.80 -11.79 -13.10
N LEU A 124 -3.58 -11.29 -14.07
CA LEU A 124 -3.05 -10.79 -15.34
C LEU A 124 -2.08 -9.63 -15.11
N GLY A 125 -2.43 -8.68 -14.24
CA GLY A 125 -1.56 -7.57 -13.86
C GLY A 125 -0.24 -8.03 -13.24
N THR A 126 -0.27 -9.09 -12.43
CA THR A 126 0.95 -9.67 -11.83
C THR A 126 1.83 -10.36 -12.86
N LEU A 127 1.25 -11.07 -13.84
CA LEU A 127 1.99 -11.70 -14.93
C LEU A 127 2.70 -10.66 -15.80
N ILE A 128 1.97 -9.60 -16.19
CA ILE A 128 2.54 -8.47 -16.96
C ILE A 128 3.59 -7.75 -16.11
N GLY A 129 3.30 -7.53 -14.83
CA GLY A 129 4.20 -6.87 -13.88
C GLY A 129 5.51 -7.63 -13.70
N LYS A 130 5.48 -8.96 -13.66
CA LYS A 130 6.69 -9.80 -13.61
C LYS A 130 7.58 -9.57 -14.83
N TRP A 131 7.00 -9.60 -16.03
CA TRP A 131 7.74 -9.33 -17.27
C TRP A 131 8.30 -7.90 -17.30
N LEU A 132 7.51 -6.92 -16.90
CA LEU A 132 7.95 -5.53 -16.83
C LEU A 132 9.08 -5.34 -15.81
N LEU A 133 9.01 -6.03 -14.67
CA LEU A 133 10.01 -5.97 -13.61
C LEU A 133 11.39 -6.34 -14.13
N ASP A 134 11.50 -7.35 -15.00
CA ASP A 134 12.79 -7.80 -15.55
C ASP A 134 13.45 -6.72 -16.43
N ILE A 135 12.64 -5.95 -17.17
CA ILE A 135 13.11 -4.97 -18.16
C ILE A 135 13.44 -3.61 -17.52
N VAL A 136 12.73 -3.22 -16.46
CA VAL A 136 12.91 -1.89 -15.85
C VAL A 136 14.18 -1.81 -15.00
N THR A 137 14.86 -0.66 -15.05
CA THR A 137 15.98 -0.36 -14.16
C THR A 137 15.48 -0.05 -12.74
N LEU A 138 16.33 -0.24 -11.73
CA LEU A 138 15.97 0.06 -10.33
C LEU A 138 15.50 1.50 -10.14
N GLY A 139 16.17 2.47 -10.78
CA GLY A 139 15.79 3.88 -10.72
C GLY A 139 14.47 4.20 -11.44
N ALA A 140 14.13 3.49 -12.51
CA ALA A 140 12.81 3.60 -13.15
C ALA A 140 11.72 2.98 -12.27
N PHE A 141 11.97 1.79 -11.72
CA PHE A 141 11.07 1.09 -10.81
C PHE A 141 10.69 1.97 -9.60
N ARG A 142 11.70 2.54 -8.90
CA ARG A 142 11.47 3.40 -7.73
C ARG A 142 10.63 4.63 -8.07
N ARG A 143 10.91 5.29 -9.21
CA ARG A 143 10.13 6.44 -9.69
C ARG A 143 8.69 6.07 -10.03
N VAL A 144 8.44 4.92 -10.64
CA VAL A 144 7.08 4.44 -10.95
C VAL A 144 6.29 4.15 -9.68
N VAL A 145 6.91 3.48 -8.70
CA VAL A 145 6.28 3.19 -7.41
C VAL A 145 5.98 4.49 -6.66
N ALA A 146 6.94 5.41 -6.57
CA ALA A 146 6.76 6.70 -5.94
C ALA A 146 5.67 7.54 -6.62
N GLY A 147 5.67 7.58 -7.95
CA GLY A 147 4.63 8.25 -8.73
C GLY A 147 3.24 7.68 -8.44
N SER A 148 3.12 6.34 -8.38
CA SER A 148 1.88 5.68 -8.00
C SER A 148 1.42 6.06 -6.59
N VAL A 149 2.34 6.13 -5.62
CA VAL A 149 2.05 6.55 -4.24
C VAL A 149 1.55 8.00 -4.20
N VAL A 150 2.20 8.91 -4.94
CA VAL A 150 1.78 10.32 -5.03
C VAL A 150 0.39 10.44 -5.66
N ILE A 151 0.12 9.71 -6.75
CA ILE A 151 -1.19 9.72 -7.41
C ILE A 151 -2.29 9.26 -6.46
N VAL A 152 -2.07 8.17 -5.72
CA VAL A 152 -3.03 7.69 -4.70
C VAL A 152 -3.20 8.73 -3.59
N GLY A 153 -2.10 9.34 -3.12
CA GLY A 153 -2.14 10.38 -2.11
C GLY A 153 -2.95 11.60 -2.54
N ILE A 154 -2.76 12.08 -3.77
CA ILE A 154 -3.52 13.19 -4.35
C ILE A 154 -5.00 12.83 -4.46
N ALA A 155 -5.32 11.64 -4.98
CA ALA A 155 -6.70 11.19 -5.11
C ALA A 155 -7.42 11.14 -3.75
N MET A 156 -6.76 10.63 -2.71
CA MET A 156 -7.28 10.63 -1.34
C MET A 156 -7.41 12.03 -0.76
N ALA A 157 -6.43 12.91 -0.98
CA ALA A 157 -6.45 14.29 -0.49
C ALA A 157 -7.58 15.13 -1.12
N MET A 158 -7.92 14.85 -2.37
CA MET A 158 -9.06 15.46 -3.07
C MET A 158 -10.40 14.78 -2.77
N ALA A 159 -10.43 13.79 -1.86
CA ALA A 159 -11.60 13.00 -1.52
C ALA A 159 -12.25 12.29 -2.72
N LEU A 160 -11.47 11.93 -3.75
CA LEU A 160 -11.91 11.10 -4.87
C LEU A 160 -12.07 9.62 -4.47
N ILE A 161 -11.31 9.19 -3.45
CA ILE A 161 -11.30 7.84 -2.84
C ILE A 161 -11.10 7.96 -1.32
#